data_AF-A0A2I0D8R7-F1
#
_entry.id   AF-A0A2I0D8R7-F1
#
_cell.length_a   1.000
_cell.length_b   1.000
_cell.length_c   1.000
_cell.angle_alpha   90.00
_cell.angle_beta   90.00
_cell.angle_gamma   90.00
#
_symmetry.space_group_name_H-M   'P 1'
#
loop_
_entity.id
_entity.type
_entity.pdbx_description
1 polymer ?
#
loop_
_entity_poly.entity_id
_entity_poly.type
_entity_poly.pdbx_seq_one_letter_code
_entity_poly.pdbx_strand_id
1 'polypeptide(L)'
;SYYKTWKPKEYLFEGQKGGKYSGQSVVKVVKTAAHKAKIRITVTPHMLRHSFATHLLEAGVDLRQIQVLLGHSSSKTTEIYTHVATNTFKTIKNPLDS
;
A
#
# COMPACT_ATOMS: atom_id res chain seq x y z
N SER A 1 8.96 14.74 16.63
CA SER A 1 9.17 13.86 15.46
C SER A 1 9.99 12.66 15.91
N TYR A 2 9.60 11.43 15.53
CA TYR A 2 10.10 10.15 16.09
C TYR A 2 11.62 10.09 16.25
N TYR A 3 12.37 10.41 15.19
CA TYR A 3 13.84 10.33 15.19
C TYR A 3 14.53 11.26 16.20
N LYS A 4 13.91 12.41 16.54
CA LYS A 4 14.44 13.34 17.56
C LYS A 4 14.30 12.77 18.98
N THR A 5 13.22 12.03 19.22
CA THR A 5 12.89 11.49 20.55
C THR A 5 13.54 10.14 20.79
N TRP A 6 13.49 9.25 19.80
CA TRP A 6 13.90 7.84 19.97
C TRP A 6 15.33 7.55 19.50
N LYS A 7 15.95 8.46 18.71
CA LYS A 7 17.36 8.39 18.29
C LYS A 7 17.82 6.98 17.90
N PRO A 8 17.17 6.34 16.91
CA PRO A 8 17.56 5.00 16.48
C PRO A 8 19.00 5.02 15.92
N LYS A 9 19.69 3.88 16.00
CA LYS A 9 21.12 3.75 15.69
C LYS A 9 21.37 3.07 14.34
N GLU A 10 20.67 1.97 14.06
CA GLU A 10 20.92 1.12 12.90
C GLU A 10 19.77 1.15 11.89
N TYR A 11 18.52 1.16 12.36
CA TYR A 11 17.34 1.13 11.49
C TYR A 11 16.52 2.41 11.64
N LEU A 12 15.88 2.89 10.56
CA LEU A 12 14.98 4.05 10.67
C LEU A 12 13.87 3.85 11.72
N PHE A 13 13.39 2.61 11.88
CA PHE A 13 12.47 2.20 12.93
C PHE A 13 13.04 0.97 13.63
N GLU A 14 13.30 1.10 14.93
CA GLU A 14 13.86 0.03 15.75
C GLU A 14 12.82 -0.60 16.67
N GLY A 15 13.02 -1.89 16.97
CA GLY A 15 12.28 -2.57 18.03
C GLY A 15 12.51 -1.94 19.40
N GLN A 16 11.67 -2.28 20.39
CA GLN A 16 11.79 -1.76 21.76
C GLN A 16 13.16 -2.00 22.41
N LYS A 17 13.87 -3.06 21.99
CA LYS A 17 15.20 -3.42 22.46
C LYS A 17 16.31 -3.09 21.44
N GLY A 18 16.02 -2.25 20.44
CA GLY A 18 16.85 -2.04 19.27
C GLY A 18 16.58 -3.06 18.16
N GLY A 19 17.43 -3.03 17.13
CA GLY A 19 17.36 -3.96 15.98
C GLY A 19 16.14 -3.77 15.09
N LYS A 20 15.98 -4.66 14.10
CA LYS A 20 14.94 -4.56 13.08
C LYS A 20 13.53 -4.63 13.69
N TYR A 21 12.68 -3.68 13.31
CA TYR A 21 11.27 -3.71 13.71
C TYR A 21 10.55 -4.95 13.15
N SER A 22 9.81 -5.67 14.01
CA SER A 22 9.19 -6.92 13.59
C SER A 22 7.95 -6.70 12.72
N GLY A 23 7.72 -7.60 11.75
CA GLY A 23 6.50 -7.56 10.94
C GLY A 23 5.22 -7.73 11.76
N GLN A 24 5.26 -8.53 12.82
CA GLN A 24 4.12 -8.68 13.76
C GLN A 24 3.81 -7.37 14.48
N SER A 25 4.84 -6.60 14.86
CA SER A 25 4.67 -5.28 15.45
C SER A 25 3.97 -4.32 14.49
N VAL A 26 4.33 -4.33 13.20
CA VAL A 26 3.65 -3.52 12.16
C VAL A 26 2.18 -3.92 12.04
N VAL A 27 1.87 -5.22 11.99
CA VAL A 27 0.48 -5.71 11.95
C VAL A 27 -0.30 -5.22 13.17
N LYS A 28 0.30 -5.28 14.37
CA LYS A 28 -0.34 -4.80 15.61
C LYS A 28 -0.63 -3.30 15.54
N VAL A 29 0.32 -2.49 15.07
CA VAL A 29 0.14 -1.05 14.89
C VAL A 29 -1.04 -0.75 13.94
N VAL A 30 -1.10 -1.44 12.79
CA VAL A 30 -2.18 -1.27 11.82
C VAL A 30 -3.53 -1.68 12.40
N LYS A 31 -3.60 -2.82 13.12
CA LYS A 31 -4.84 -3.26 13.80
C LYS A 31 -5.31 -2.25 14.84
N THR A 32 -4.40 -1.73 15.66
CA THR A 32 -4.73 -0.70 16.66
C THR A 32 -5.23 0.58 16.00
N ALA A 33 -4.61 1.02 14.90
CA ALA A 33 -5.06 2.18 14.14
C ALA A 33 -6.47 1.97 13.55
N ALA A 34 -6.74 0.80 12.95
CA ALA A 34 -8.04 0.46 12.41
C ALA A 34 -9.14 0.46 13.49
N HIS A 35 -8.85 -0.11 14.66
CA HIS A 35 -9.76 -0.08 15.81
C HIS A 35 -10.06 1.35 16.26
N LYS A 36 -9.02 2.19 16.40
CA LYS A 36 -9.18 3.62 16.77
C LYS A 36 -10.00 4.39 15.73
N ALA A 37 -9.87 4.04 14.45
CA ALA A 37 -10.63 4.60 13.34
C ALA A 37 -12.05 4.01 13.22
N LYS A 38 -12.47 3.10 14.12
CA LYS A 38 -13.78 2.42 14.10
C LYS A 38 -14.04 1.61 12.81
N ILE A 39 -12.97 1.15 12.15
CA ILE A 39 -13.07 0.26 10.99
C ILE A 39 -13.43 -1.14 11.48
N ARG A 40 -14.57 -1.66 11.04
CA ARG A 40 -15.14 -2.94 11.50
C ARG A 40 -14.51 -4.17 10.84
N ILE A 41 -13.79 -3.98 9.74
CA ILE A 41 -13.11 -5.06 9.03
C ILE A 41 -11.68 -5.24 9.56
N THR A 42 -11.15 -6.45 9.42
CA THR A 42 -9.74 -6.71 9.71
C THR A 42 -8.86 -5.99 8.67
N VAL A 43 -8.02 -5.06 9.14
CA VAL A 43 -7.06 -4.34 8.28
C VAL A 43 -5.67 -4.93 8.45
N THR A 44 -4.97 -5.15 7.34
CA THR A 44 -3.58 -5.61 7.29
C THR A 44 -2.68 -4.60 6.57
N PRO A 45 -1.35 -4.62 6.78
CA PRO A 45 -0.43 -3.74 6.05
C PRO A 45 -0.54 -3.89 4.52
N HIS A 46 -0.80 -5.10 4.02
CA HIS A 46 -0.97 -5.34 2.57
C HIS A 46 -2.22 -4.65 2.02
N MET A 47 -3.31 -4.55 2.79
CA MET A 47 -4.51 -3.82 2.36
C MET A 47 -4.24 -2.33 2.19
N LEU A 48 -3.41 -1.74 3.06
CA LEU A 48 -3.00 -0.33 2.91
C LEU A 48 -2.20 -0.12 1.62
N ARG A 49 -1.28 -1.05 1.31
CA ARG A 49 -0.50 -1.03 0.07
C ARG A 49 -1.39 -1.15 -1.17
N HIS A 50 -2.36 -2.06 -1.15
CA HIS A 50 -3.32 -2.20 -2.25
C HIS A 50 -4.21 -0.97 -2.39
N SER A 51 -4.68 -0.41 -1.27
CA SER A 51 -5.51 0.81 -1.29
C SER A 51 -4.76 1.98 -1.90
N PHE A 52 -3.48 2.15 -1.55
CA PHE A 52 -2.63 3.18 -2.17
C PHE A 52 -2.49 2.98 -3.68
N ALA A 53 -2.25 1.74 -4.12
CA ALA A 53 -2.11 1.43 -5.54
C ALA A 53 -3.41 1.64 -6.33
N THR A 54 -4.55 1.19 -5.80
CA THR A 54 -5.88 1.43 -6.38
C THR A 54 -6.15 2.93 -6.46
N HIS A 55 -5.82 3.69 -5.42
CA HIS A 55 -6.03 5.15 -5.43
C HIS A 55 -5.21 5.85 -6.52
N LEU A 56 -3.96 5.43 -6.76
CA LEU A 56 -3.15 5.96 -7.87
C LEU A 56 -3.75 5.59 -9.23
N LEU A 57 -4.22 4.35 -9.38
CA LEU A 57 -4.83 3.88 -10.62
C LEU A 57 -6.13 4.62 -10.94
N GLU A 58 -6.98 4.84 -9.94
CA GLU A 58 -8.21 5.66 -10.05
C GLU A 58 -7.90 7.12 -10.39
N ALA A 59 -6.76 7.64 -9.92
CA ALA A 59 -6.27 8.97 -10.29
C ALA A 59 -5.64 9.03 -11.71
N GLY A 60 -5.66 7.93 -12.46
CA GLY A 60 -5.15 7.86 -13.83
C GLY A 60 -3.62 7.74 -13.93
N VAL A 61 -2.93 7.41 -12.83
CA VAL A 61 -1.49 7.18 -12.87
C VAL A 61 -1.21 5.89 -13.64
N ASP A 62 -0.21 5.93 -14.51
CA ASP A 62 0.17 4.80 -15.35
C ASP A 62 0.60 3.59 -14.51
N LEU A 63 0.17 2.39 -14.93
CA LEU A 63 0.43 1.16 -14.19
C LEU A 63 1.92 0.88 -13.99
N ARG A 64 2.79 1.22 -14.97
CA ARG A 64 4.24 1.04 -14.84
C ARG A 64 4.82 2.00 -13.80
N GLN A 65 4.30 3.22 -13.74
CA GLN A 65 4.68 4.19 -12.70
C GLN A 65 4.27 3.69 -11.30
N ILE A 66 3.05 3.18 -11.15
CA ILE A 66 2.57 2.58 -9.89
C ILE A 66 3.45 1.40 -9.47
N GLN A 67 3.84 0.54 -10.41
CA GLN A 67 4.73 -0.60 -10.15
C GLN A 67 6.11 -0.16 -9.63
N VAL A 68 6.70 0.87 -10.23
CA VAL A 68 7.99 1.43 -9.78
C VAL A 68 7.86 2.02 -8.37
N LEU A 69 6.79 2.78 -8.11
CA LEU A 69 6.53 3.39 -6.79
C LEU A 69 6.33 2.35 -5.68
N LEU A 70 5.66 1.24 -5.98
CA LEU A 70 5.42 0.18 -5.01
C LEU A 70 6.66 -0.72 -4.80
N GLY A 71 7.52 -0.86 -5.80
CA GLY A 71 8.69 -1.74 -5.77
C GLY A 71 8.39 -3.15 -6.28
N HIS A 72 9.32 -3.68 -7.08
CA HIS A 72 9.20 -4.84 -7.99
C HIS A 72 9.08 -6.24 -7.33
N SER A 73 8.58 -6.40 -6.11
CA SER A 73 8.77 -7.68 -5.38
C SER A 73 7.68 -8.76 -5.54
N SER A 74 6.81 -8.72 -6.55
CA SER A 74 5.98 -9.88 -6.93
C SER A 74 5.15 -9.62 -8.19
N SER A 75 5.41 -10.38 -9.25
CA SER A 75 4.60 -10.50 -10.47
C SER A 75 3.13 -10.87 -10.18
N LYS A 76 2.86 -11.57 -9.06
CA LYS A 76 1.52 -11.96 -8.61
C LYS A 76 0.63 -10.78 -8.22
N THR A 77 1.22 -9.62 -7.93
CA THR A 77 0.49 -8.38 -7.61
C THR A 77 0.06 -7.61 -8.86
N THR A 78 0.65 -7.90 -10.03
CA THR A 78 0.40 -7.16 -11.27
C THR A 78 -0.94 -7.53 -11.89
N GLU A 79 -1.34 -8.81 -11.81
CA GLU A 79 -2.59 -9.31 -12.39
C GLU A 79 -3.84 -8.68 -11.75
N ILE A 80 -3.81 -8.44 -10.43
CA ILE A 80 -4.91 -7.77 -9.72
C ILE A 80 -5.08 -6.33 -10.23
N TYR A 81 -3.99 -5.60 -10.47
CA TYR A 81 -4.07 -4.23 -10.97
C TYR A 81 -4.58 -4.15 -12.39
N THR A 82 -4.22 -5.11 -13.25
CA THR A 82 -4.80 -5.21 -14.59
C THR A 82 -6.33 -5.32 -14.49
N HIS A 83 -6.85 -6.22 -13.66
CA HIS A 83 -8.30 -6.39 -13.51
C HIS A 83 -9.02 -5.13 -12.99
N VAL A 84 -8.42 -4.40 -12.05
CA VAL A 84 -8.98 -3.11 -11.57
C VAL A 84 -8.93 -2.06 -12.67
N ALA A 85 -7.84 -1.98 -13.42
CA ALA A 85 -7.69 -1.04 -14.52
C ALA A 85 -8.72 -1.31 -15.63
N THR A 86 -8.95 -2.58 -16.00
CA THR A 86 -9.96 -2.96 -17.00
C THR A 86 -11.37 -2.50 -16.64
N ASN A 87 -11.70 -2.44 -15.35
CA ASN A 87 -12.98 -1.90 -14.90
C ASN A 87 -13.06 -0.37 -15.04
N THR A 88 -11.95 0.36 -14.82
CA THR A 88 -11.86 1.81 -15.04
C THR A 88 -11.83 2.17 -16.53
N PHE A 89 -11.23 1.33 -17.38
CA PHE A 89 -11.11 1.55 -18.82
C PHE A 89 -12.41 1.37 -19.61
N LYS A 90 -13.48 0.82 -19.01
CA LYS A 90 -14.83 0.78 -19.63
C LYS A 90 -15.42 2.16 -19.94
N THR A 91 -14.82 3.24 -19.42
CA THR A 91 -15.24 4.62 -19.70
C THR A 91 -14.47 5.27 -20.86
N ILE A 92 -13.43 4.62 -21.40
CA ILE A 92 -12.77 5.09 -22.62
C ILE A 92 -13.66 4.72 -23.80
N LYS A 93 -14.29 5.73 -24.43
CA LYS A 93 -14.92 5.55 -25.73
C LYS A 93 -13.86 5.09 -26.72
N ASN A 94 -14.04 3.90 -27.27
CA ASN A 94 -13.24 3.41 -28.38
C ASN A 94 -13.40 4.42 -29.54
N PRO A 95 -12.31 4.95 -30.10
CA PRO A 95 -12.38 5.85 -31.26
C PRO A 95 -12.97 5.19 -32.52
N LEU A 96 -13.19 3.86 -32.50
CA LEU A 96 -13.84 3.09 -33.55
C LEU A 96 -15.31 2.74 -33.23
N ASP A 97 -15.82 3.07 -32.04
CA ASP A 97 -17.25 2.99 -31.73
C ASP A 97 -17.91 4.28 -32.23
N SER A 98 -17.95 4.44 -33.56
CA SER A 98 -18.80 5.40 -34.27
C SER A 98 -20.02 4.69 -34.84
#